data_AF-A0ABD0QMX6-F1
#
_entry.id   AF-A0ABD0QMX6-F1
#
_cell.length_a   1.000
_cell.length_b   1.000
_cell.length_c   1.000
_cell.angle_alpha   90.00
_cell.angle_beta   90.00
_cell.angle_gamma   90.00
#
_symmetry.space_group_name_H-M   'P 1'
#
loop_
_entity.id
_entity.type
_entity.pdbx_description
1 polymer ?
#
loop_
_entity_poly.entity_id
_entity_poly.type
_entity_poly.pdbx_seq_one_letter_code
_entity_poly.pdbx_strand_id
1 'polypeptide(L)'
;THFQRVIPDDGPATQNPSGVKRIIFCTGKIYYEVMRERKTRNMEDSVAITRIEQLSPFPFDLVKAETEKYPNADLVWCQEEHKNQGYYDYVKPRMRTTINRAKPV
;
A
#
# COMPACT_ATOMS: atom_id res chain seq x y z
N THR A 1 -15.60 18.88 -2.24
CA THR A 1 -14.61 18.16 -1.42
C THR A 1 -15.13 16.76 -1.19
N HIS A 2 -14.48 15.74 -1.74
CA HIS A 2 -14.87 14.33 -1.49
C HIS A 2 -13.82 13.64 -0.63
N PHE A 3 -14.26 12.67 0.16
CA PHE A 3 -13.37 11.80 0.91
C PHE A 3 -12.68 10.81 -0.04
N GLN A 4 -11.36 10.67 0.08
CA GLN A 4 -10.58 9.69 -0.67
C GLN A 4 -10.38 8.45 0.18
N ARG A 5 -11.01 7.34 -0.21
CA ARG A 5 -10.94 6.05 0.54
C ARG A 5 -9.54 5.43 0.53
N VAL A 6 -8.80 5.65 -0.56
CA VAL A 6 -7.41 5.23 -0.77
C VAL A 6 -6.69 6.41 -1.40
N ILE A 7 -5.47 6.69 -0.95
CA ILE A 7 -4.61 7.72 -1.51
C ILE A 7 -3.38 7.03 -2.09
N PRO A 8 -3.30 6.88 -3.43
CA PRO A 8 -2.14 6.34 -4.13
C PRO A 8 -0.89 7.18 -3.93
N ASP A 9 0.26 6.59 -4.24
CA ASP A 9 1.51 7.32 -4.38
C ASP A 9 1.42 8.30 -5.56
N ASP A 10 1.98 9.50 -5.40
CA ASP A 10 2.11 10.54 -6.42
C ASP A 10 3.58 10.85 -6.77
N GLY A 11 4.53 10.10 -6.20
CA GLY A 11 5.96 10.27 -6.38
C GLY A 11 6.55 9.58 -7.63
N PRO A 12 7.90 9.54 -7.75
CA PRO A 12 8.61 9.03 -8.92
C PRO A 12 8.25 7.60 -9.34
N ALA A 13 7.94 6.71 -8.38
CA ALA A 13 7.45 5.36 -8.63
C ALA A 13 6.24 5.30 -9.59
N THR A 14 5.44 6.35 -9.68
CA THR A 14 4.28 6.43 -10.61
C THR A 14 4.67 6.56 -12.07
N GLN A 15 5.88 7.05 -12.37
CA GLN A 15 6.34 7.31 -13.74
C GLN A 15 6.78 6.02 -14.46
N ASN A 16 7.24 5.03 -13.70
CA ASN A 16 7.55 3.70 -14.23
C ASN A 16 6.97 2.59 -13.32
N PRO A 17 5.65 2.33 -13.40
CA PRO A 17 5.01 1.33 -12.55
C PRO A 17 5.58 -0.09 -12.71
N SER A 18 6.12 -0.42 -13.89
CA SER A 18 6.73 -1.73 -14.16
C SER A 18 8.07 -1.93 -13.42
N GLY A 19 8.77 -0.84 -13.08
CA GLY A 19 10.04 -0.84 -12.35
C GLY A 19 9.88 -0.87 -10.83
N VAL A 20 8.65 -0.69 -10.32
CA VAL A 20 8.36 -0.74 -8.88
C VAL A 20 8.48 -2.19 -8.38
N LYS A 21 9.29 -2.36 -7.35
CA LYS A 21 9.56 -3.66 -6.72
C LYS A 21 8.66 -3.94 -5.53
N ARG A 22 8.12 -2.90 -4.89
CA ARG A 22 7.27 -3.04 -3.69
C ARG A 22 6.22 -1.94 -3.62
N ILE A 23 4.99 -2.31 -3.28
CA ILE A 23 3.96 -1.39 -2.81
C ILE A 23 3.81 -1.58 -1.30
N ILE A 24 3.96 -0.51 -0.54
CA ILE A 24 3.70 -0.48 0.90
C ILE A 24 2.32 0.14 1.11
N PHE A 25 1.39 -0.66 1.61
CA PHE A 25 0.10 -0.19 2.11
C PHE A 25 0.22 0.16 3.58
N CYS A 26 -0.34 1.30 3.98
CA CYS A 26 -0.41 1.69 5.39
C CYS A 26 -1.67 2.54 5.65
N THR A 27 -1.86 2.94 6.91
CA THR A 27 -2.95 3.82 7.33
C THR A 27 -2.48 4.75 8.43
N GLY A 28 -3.01 5.97 8.48
CA GLY A 28 -2.64 6.96 9.50
C GLY A 28 -1.21 7.50 9.37
N LYS A 29 -0.66 7.94 10.51
CA LYS A 29 0.56 8.76 10.57
C LYS A 29 1.86 8.05 10.15
N ILE A 30 1.91 6.72 10.24
CA ILE A 30 3.09 5.91 9.86
C ILE A 30 3.55 6.18 8.43
N TYR A 31 2.64 6.61 7.56
CA TYR A 31 2.93 7.08 6.21
C TYR A 31 4.12 8.04 6.15
N TYR A 32 4.18 9.03 7.04
CA TYR A 32 5.22 10.06 7.01
C TYR A 32 6.61 9.48 7.34
N GLU A 33 6.67 8.51 8.25
CA GLU A 33 7.92 7.86 8.60
C GLU A 33 8.41 6.95 7.47
N VAL A 34 7.52 6.17 6.86
CA VAL A 34 7.84 5.33 5.70
C VAL A 34 8.27 6.18 4.51
N MET A 35 7.58 7.29 4.24
CA MET A 35 7.93 8.24 3.17
C MET A 35 9.31 8.85 3.39
N ARG A 36 9.60 9.31 4.61
CA ARG A 36 10.93 9.83 4.97
C ARG A 36 12.01 8.77 4.79
N GLU A 37 11.78 7.55 5.27
CA GLU A 37 12.77 6.47 5.17
C GLU A 37 13.02 6.05 3.70
N ARG A 38 11.96 5.97 2.89
CA ARG A 38 12.07 5.73 1.45
C ARG A 38 12.98 6.77 0.78
N LYS A 39 12.78 8.05 1.11
CA LYS A 39 13.58 9.16 0.59
C LYS A 39 15.04 9.07 1.04
N THR A 40 15.29 8.85 2.33
CA THR A 40 16.65 8.70 2.89
C THR A 40 17.43 7.56 2.22
N ARG A 41 16.73 6.49 1.80
CA ARG A 41 17.33 5.35 1.10
C ARG A 41 17.38 5.51 -0.43
N ASN A 42 16.93 6.63 -0.98
CA ASN A 42 16.82 6.87 -2.43
C ASN A 42 16.01 5.77 -3.14
N MET A 43 14.92 5.31 -2.53
CA MET A 43 14.08 4.23 -3.06
C MET A 43 12.80 4.72 -3.74
N GLU A 44 12.70 6.03 -4.02
CA GLU A 44 11.49 6.71 -4.52
C GLU A 44 11.00 6.18 -5.88
N ASP A 45 11.89 5.62 -6.70
CA ASP A 45 11.53 4.99 -7.99
C ASP A 45 11.08 3.54 -7.86
N SER A 46 11.52 2.84 -6.81
CA SER A 46 11.37 1.38 -6.68
C SER A 46 10.31 0.95 -5.65
N VAL A 47 9.88 1.87 -4.78
CA VAL A 47 8.92 1.62 -3.71
C VAL A 47 7.78 2.63 -3.80
N ALA A 48 6.58 2.12 -4.05
CA ALA A 48 5.35 2.90 -3.95
C ALA A 48 4.79 2.81 -2.52
N ILE A 49 4.17 3.88 -2.04
CA ILE A 49 3.50 3.95 -0.73
C ILE A 49 2.05 4.40 -0.96
N THR A 50 1.10 3.54 -0.58
CA THR A 50 -0.34 3.77 -0.76
C THR A 50 -1.01 3.80 0.60
N ARG A 51 -1.82 4.84 0.87
CA ARG A 51 -2.59 4.93 2.11
C ARG A 51 -4.00 4.39 1.94
N ILE A 52 -4.44 3.54 2.87
CA ILE A 52 -5.83 3.11 3.01
C ILE A 52 -6.46 3.93 4.13
N GLU A 53 -7.20 4.97 3.75
CA GLU A 53 -7.87 5.89 4.68
C GLU A 53 -9.19 5.31 5.18
N GLN A 54 -9.88 4.51 4.35
CA GLN A 54 -11.07 3.77 4.75
C GLN A 54 -10.76 2.28 4.89
N LEU A 55 -10.73 1.77 6.12
CA LEU A 55 -10.48 0.35 6.35
C LEU A 55 -11.77 -0.48 6.27
N SER A 56 -12.90 0.08 6.73
CA SER A 56 -14.20 -0.58 6.71
C SER A 56 -15.31 0.37 6.23
N PRO A 57 -16.13 -0.02 5.23
CA PRO A 57 -15.97 -1.22 4.41
C PRO A 57 -14.67 -1.18 3.59
N PHE A 58 -14.03 -2.34 3.44
CA PHE A 58 -12.72 -2.43 2.79
C PHE A 58 -12.82 -2.09 1.29
N PRO A 59 -11.98 -1.19 0.76
CA PRO A 59 -12.08 -0.69 -0.61
C PRO A 59 -11.43 -1.65 -1.61
N PHE A 60 -12.05 -2.82 -1.83
CA PHE A 60 -11.54 -3.87 -2.71
C PHE A 60 -11.27 -3.37 -4.14
N ASP A 61 -12.14 -2.51 -4.65
CA ASP A 61 -12.06 -1.90 -5.98
C ASP A 61 -10.77 -1.09 -6.16
N LEU A 62 -10.48 -0.20 -5.21
CA LEU A 62 -9.34 0.70 -5.27
C LEU A 62 -8.02 -0.01 -4.96
N VAL A 63 -8.02 -0.92 -3.97
CA VAL A 63 -6.82 -1.72 -3.66
C VAL A 63 -6.48 -2.61 -4.85
N LYS A 64 -7.48 -3.20 -5.54
CA LYS A 64 -7.24 -3.99 -6.75
C LYS A 64 -6.58 -3.16 -7.84
N ALA A 65 -7.16 -2.00 -8.17
CA ALA A 65 -6.64 -1.09 -9.18
C ALA A 65 -5.19 -0.68 -8.88
N GLU A 66 -4.87 -0.38 -7.61
CA GLU A 66 -3.51 -0.04 -7.21
C GLU A 66 -2.55 -1.22 -7.35
N THR A 67 -2.97 -2.45 -7.00
CA THR A 67 -2.12 -3.63 -7.17
C THR A 67 -1.87 -3.98 -8.65
N GLU A 68 -2.85 -3.73 -9.52
CA GLU A 68 -2.74 -3.95 -10.97
C GLU A 68 -1.84 -2.91 -11.63
N LYS A 69 -1.80 -1.68 -11.10
CA LYS A 69 -0.89 -0.61 -11.55
C LYS A 69 0.59 -1.03 -11.46
N TYR A 70 0.97 -1.83 -10.45
CA TYR A 70 2.35 -2.27 -10.22
C TYR A 70 2.47 -3.81 -10.33
N PRO A 71 2.46 -4.37 -11.55
CA PRO A 71 2.31 -5.82 -11.77
C PRO A 71 3.48 -6.65 -11.22
N ASN A 72 4.69 -6.07 -11.12
CA ASN A 72 5.89 -6.76 -10.65
C ASN A 72 6.17 -6.57 -9.15
N ALA A 73 5.38 -5.74 -8.46
CA ALA A 73 5.66 -5.36 -7.09
C ALA A 73 5.17 -6.41 -6.09
N ASP A 74 5.96 -6.61 -5.03
CA ASP A 74 5.54 -7.27 -3.80
C ASP A 74 4.57 -6.37 -3.01
N LEU A 75 3.59 -6.95 -2.33
CA LEU A 75 2.65 -6.20 -1.50
C LEU A 75 3.05 -6.32 -0.04
N VAL A 76 3.10 -5.19 0.66
CA VAL A 76 3.46 -5.13 2.08
C VAL A 76 2.45 -4.29 2.84
N TRP A 77 2.00 -4.78 3.99
CA TRP A 77 1.26 -3.97 4.97
C TRP A 77 2.19 -3.46 6.06
N CYS A 78 2.22 -2.14 6.27
CA CYS A 78 3.03 -1.48 7.29
C CYS A 78 2.13 -0.78 8.32
N GLN A 79 2.44 -1.00 9.59
CA GLN A 79 1.74 -0.41 10.74
C GLN A 79 2.71 -0.22 11.91
N GLU A 80 2.39 0.68 12.83
CA GLU A 80 3.15 0.89 14.08
C GLU A 80 2.77 -0.15 15.13
N GLU A 81 1.50 -0.58 15.13
CA GLU A 81 0.97 -1.50 16.11
C GLU A 81 1.60 -2.89 15.96
N HIS A 82 1.66 -3.63 17.07
CA HIS A 82 2.09 -5.02 17.07
C HIS A 82 1.24 -5.88 16.12
N LYS A 83 1.80 -6.99 15.63
CA LYS A 83 1.17 -7.86 14.64
C LYS A 83 -0.23 -8.37 15.03
N ASN A 84 -0.46 -8.63 16.31
CA ASN A 84 -1.75 -9.08 16.87
C ASN A 84 -2.67 -7.91 17.27
N GLN A 85 -2.34 -6.68 16.87
CA GLN A 85 -3.07 -5.45 17.11
C GLN A 85 -3.19 -4.64 15.82
N GLY A 86 -3.88 -3.51 15.90
CA GLY A 86 -4.15 -2.67 14.76
C GLY A 86 -5.00 -3.42 13.73
N TYR A 87 -4.63 -3.29 12.46
CA TYR A 87 -5.48 -3.74 11.36
C TYR A 87 -4.91 -4.92 10.59
N TYR A 88 -3.75 -5.45 11.00
CA TYR A 88 -3.08 -6.55 10.30
C TYR A 88 -4.02 -7.72 10.01
N ASP A 89 -4.67 -8.27 11.03
CA ASP A 89 -5.58 -9.43 10.89
C ASP A 89 -6.88 -9.09 10.15
N TYR A 90 -7.27 -7.81 10.11
CA TYR A 90 -8.42 -7.36 9.31
C TYR A 90 -8.06 -7.23 7.82
N VAL A 91 -6.93 -6.58 7.52
CA VAL A 91 -6.53 -6.18 6.16
C VAL A 91 -5.93 -7.35 5.40
N LYS A 92 -5.06 -8.15 6.03
CA LYS A 92 -4.35 -9.25 5.37
C LYS A 92 -5.26 -10.21 4.59
N PRO A 93 -6.31 -10.82 5.19
CA PRO A 93 -7.17 -11.73 4.43
C PRO A 93 -7.91 -11.03 3.29
N ARG A 94 -8.28 -9.74 3.46
CA ARG A 94 -9.00 -8.96 2.45
C ARG A 94 -8.11 -8.61 1.26
N MET A 95 -6.89 -8.14 1.52
CA MET A 95 -5.88 -7.92 0.48
C MET A 95 -5.59 -9.21 -0.30
N ARG A 96 -5.44 -10.35 0.39
CA ARG A 96 -5.25 -11.65 -0.27
C ARG A 96 -6.42 -12.02 -1.17
N THR A 97 -7.65 -11.72 -0.76
CA THR A 97 -8.84 -11.93 -1.61
C THR A 97 -8.83 -11.01 -2.83
N THR A 98 -8.46 -9.72 -2.66
CA THR A 98 -8.39 -8.75 -3.76
C THR A 98 -7.53 -9.24 -4.93
N ILE A 99 -6.39 -9.86 -4.62
CA ILE A 99 -5.45 -10.36 -5.63
C ILE A 99 -5.64 -11.84 -5.97
N ASN A 100 -6.77 -12.46 -5.60
CA ASN A 100 -7.03 -13.90 -5.79
C ASN A 100 -5.87 -14.79 -5.28
N ARG A 101 -5.20 -14.38 -4.20
CA ARG A 101 -4.04 -15.04 -3.60
C ARG A 101 -2.85 -15.24 -4.57
N ALA A 102 -2.76 -14.44 -5.63
CA ALA A 102 -1.71 -14.53 -6.64
C ALA A 102 -0.30 -14.20 -6.10
N LYS A 103 -0.22 -13.43 -5.02
CA LYS A 103 1.04 -12.99 -4.38
C LYS A 103 0.95 -13.13 -2.85
N PRO A 104 2.09 -13.27 -2.15
CA PRO A 104 2.13 -13.09 -0.70
C PRO A 104 1.80 -11.65 -0.31
N VAL A 105 1.19 -11.49 0.88
CA VAL A 105 0.86 -10.22 1.55
C VAL A 105 1.23 -10.33 3.01
#